data_AF-A0A2R6XQX7-F1
#
_entry.id   AF-A0A2R6XQX7-F1
#
_cell.length_a   1.000
_cell.length_b   1.000
_cell.length_c   1.000
_cell.angle_alpha   90.00
_cell.angle_beta   90.00
_cell.angle_gamma   90.00
#
_symmetry.space_group_name_H-M   'P 1'
#
loop_
_entity.id
_entity.type
_entity.pdbx_description
1 polymer ?
#
loop_
_entity_poly.entity_id
_entity_poly.type
_entity_poly.pdbx_seq_one_letter_code
_entity_poly.pdbx_strand_id
1 'polypeptide(L)'
;MWAPLTKEAADILGKGIFECMSRWTALQLAIQNGWGGQSSNEKCQQMYTEILSFFTCSKEQRYIDEMEDLLEQFMVENFHVEIEDGSVFEVSEQLFIVHEECVNGNFENVKQMFATASGSGAAKSKELPTQEGENPPALSGASSSGEDDDEMEDMEDDILPASAPSAASSRAPKVVQSNLTQEEMADGWQEAPARTRRRSAAR
;
A
#
# COMPACT_ATOMS: atom_id res chain seq x y z
N MET A 1 33.36 10.12 3.04
CA MET A 1 33.34 8.72 2.57
C MET A 1 32.28 8.01 3.36
N TRP A 2 31.24 7.50 2.69
CA TRP A 2 30.29 6.58 3.28
C TRP A 2 31.06 5.35 3.81
N ALA A 3 30.88 5.02 5.09
CA ALA A 3 31.51 3.84 5.67
C ALA A 3 30.82 2.59 5.10
N PRO A 4 31.57 1.54 4.71
CA PRO A 4 30.95 0.30 4.28
C PRO A 4 30.13 -0.26 5.45
N LEU A 5 28.84 -0.53 5.21
CA LEU A 5 27.98 -1.12 6.23
C LEU A 5 28.50 -2.50 6.61
N THR A 6 28.49 -2.80 7.90
CA THR A 6 28.73 -4.16 8.39
C THR A 6 27.57 -5.06 7.95
N LYS A 7 27.82 -6.36 7.86
CA LYS A 7 26.79 -7.33 7.47
C LYS A 7 25.56 -7.29 8.39
N GLU A 8 25.78 -7.03 9.68
CA GLU A 8 24.71 -6.87 10.67
C GLU A 8 23.89 -5.59 10.43
N ALA A 9 24.56 -4.46 10.16
CA ALA A 9 23.89 -3.21 9.83
C ALA A 9 23.05 -3.32 8.55
N ALA A 10 23.53 -4.06 7.55
CA ALA A 10 22.78 -4.29 6.32
C ALA A 10 21.50 -5.13 6.54
N ASP A 11 21.54 -6.14 7.43
CA ASP A 11 20.36 -6.95 7.76
C ASP A 11 19.30 -6.13 8.52
N ILE A 12 19.74 -5.26 9.42
CA ILE A 12 18.86 -4.38 10.20
C ILE A 12 18.30 -3.26 9.33
N LEU A 13 19.11 -2.68 8.44
CA LEU A 13 18.66 -1.75 7.42
C LEU A 13 17.59 -2.38 6.54
N GLY A 14 17.81 -3.61 6.07
CA GLY A 14 16.82 -4.34 5.29
C GLY A 14 15.49 -4.49 6.03
N LYS A 15 15.52 -4.92 7.29
CA LYS A 15 14.30 -4.97 8.12
C LYS A 15 13.63 -3.60 8.25
N GLY A 16 14.41 -2.54 8.42
CA GLY A 16 13.86 -1.20 8.55
C GLY A 16 13.24 -0.66 7.25
N ILE A 17 13.87 -0.91 6.10
CA ILE A 17 13.30 -0.56 4.79
C ILE A 17 11.96 -1.29 4.60
N PHE A 18 11.91 -2.59 4.92
CA PHE A 18 10.69 -3.38 4.80
C PHE A 18 9.55 -2.82 5.66
N GLU A 19 9.85 -2.43 6.90
CA GLU A 19 8.87 -1.81 7.80
C GLU A 19 8.44 -0.42 7.29
N CYS A 20 9.35 0.43 6.82
CA CYS A 20 9.00 1.71 6.21
C CYS A 20 8.02 1.54 5.03
N MET A 21 8.31 0.62 4.11
CA MET A 21 7.45 0.32 2.96
C MET A 21 6.09 -0.27 3.37
N SER A 22 6.08 -1.14 4.37
CA SER A 22 4.85 -1.76 4.89
C SER A 22 3.89 -0.73 5.52
N ARG A 23 4.43 0.39 5.99
CA ARG A 23 3.66 1.47 6.65
C ARG A 23 3.28 2.60 5.71
N TRP A 24 3.92 2.67 4.55
CA TRP A 24 3.62 3.70 3.57
C TRP A 24 2.25 3.47 2.96
N THR A 25 1.28 4.28 3.37
CA THR A 25 -0.14 4.07 3.06
C THR A 25 -0.41 4.12 1.56
N ALA A 26 0.26 5.01 0.82
CA ALA A 26 0.12 5.08 -0.64
C ALA A 26 0.49 3.76 -1.32
N LEU A 27 1.62 3.15 -0.93
CA LEU A 27 2.06 1.86 -1.45
C LEU A 27 1.10 0.73 -1.05
N GLN A 28 0.65 0.69 0.21
CA GLN A 28 -0.29 -0.32 0.67
C GLN A 28 -1.64 -0.25 -0.07
N LEU A 29 -2.16 0.96 -0.28
CA LEU A 29 -3.37 1.18 -1.08
C LEU A 29 -3.15 0.78 -2.54
N ALA A 30 -1.99 1.07 -3.12
CA ALA A 30 -1.69 0.67 -4.50
C ALA A 30 -1.66 -0.86 -4.69
N ILE A 31 -1.14 -1.58 -3.70
CA ILE A 31 -1.14 -3.05 -3.68
C ILE A 31 -2.56 -3.58 -3.47
N GLN A 32 -3.29 -3.06 -2.48
CA GLN A 32 -4.65 -3.51 -2.14
C GLN A 32 -5.64 -3.30 -3.28
N ASN A 33 -5.54 -2.16 -3.97
CA ASN A 33 -6.39 -1.85 -5.12
C ASN A 33 -5.88 -2.47 -6.43
N GLY A 34 -4.75 -3.16 -6.41
CA GLY A 34 -4.18 -3.82 -7.58
C GLY A 34 -3.75 -2.86 -8.68
N TRP A 35 -3.38 -1.62 -8.34
CA TRP A 35 -2.94 -0.61 -9.32
C TRP A 35 -1.64 -1.01 -10.04
N GLY A 36 -0.86 -1.91 -9.44
CA GLY A 36 0.31 -2.53 -10.06
C GLY A 36 0.01 -3.78 -10.90
N GLY A 37 -1.26 -4.19 -11.03
CA GLY A 37 -1.67 -5.41 -11.70
C GLY A 37 -1.39 -6.69 -10.90
N GLN A 38 -1.38 -7.83 -11.59
CA GLN A 38 -1.23 -9.17 -10.98
C GLN A 38 0.11 -9.36 -10.26
N SER A 39 1.13 -8.59 -10.63
CA SER A 39 2.48 -8.61 -10.05
C SER A 39 2.73 -7.50 -9.03
N SER A 40 1.68 -6.91 -8.42
CA SER A 40 1.82 -5.82 -7.44
C SER A 40 2.75 -6.17 -6.27
N ASN A 41 2.70 -7.42 -5.77
CA ASN A 41 3.59 -7.90 -4.72
C ASN A 41 5.04 -8.02 -5.19
N GLU A 42 5.26 -8.50 -6.42
CA GLU A 42 6.61 -8.63 -6.99
C GLU A 42 7.26 -7.26 -7.19
N LYS A 43 6.48 -6.27 -7.66
CA LYS A 43 6.89 -4.87 -7.76
C LYS A 43 7.28 -4.30 -6.39
N CYS A 44 6.51 -4.56 -5.33
CA CYS A 44 6.89 -4.15 -3.98
C CYS A 44 8.25 -4.74 -3.55
N GLN A 45 8.54 -6.00 -3.91
CA GLN A 45 9.84 -6.62 -3.62
C GLN A 45 10.98 -6.02 -4.47
N GLN A 46 10.69 -5.62 -5.71
CA GLN A 46 11.65 -4.91 -6.56
C GLN A 46 12.01 -3.56 -5.95
N MET A 47 11.01 -2.77 -5.52
CA MET A 47 11.21 -1.50 -4.83
C MET A 47 12.12 -1.64 -3.61
N TYR A 48 11.84 -2.64 -2.77
CA TYR A 48 12.68 -2.97 -1.62
C TYR A 48 14.14 -3.23 -2.02
N THR A 49 14.34 -4.00 -3.09
CA THR A 49 15.68 -4.36 -3.59
C THR A 49 16.42 -3.14 -4.14
N GLU A 50 15.71 -2.25 -4.84
CA GLU A 50 16.27 -1.01 -5.36
C GLU A 50 16.70 -0.06 -4.25
N ILE A 51 15.87 0.12 -3.22
CA ILE A 51 16.22 0.95 -2.04
C ILE A 51 17.39 0.32 -1.27
N LEU A 52 17.43 -1.01 -1.12
CA LEU A 52 18.57 -1.66 -0.46
C LEU A 52 19.85 -1.51 -1.28
N SER A 53 19.77 -1.63 -2.61
CA SER A 53 20.88 -1.38 -3.54
C SER A 53 21.32 0.08 -3.49
N PHE A 54 20.37 1.01 -3.37
CA PHE A 54 20.65 2.44 -3.21
C PHE A 54 21.60 2.68 -2.04
N PHE A 55 21.36 2.06 -0.89
CA PHE A 55 22.21 2.23 0.28
C PHE A 55 23.50 1.38 0.26
N THR A 56 23.48 0.20 -0.36
CA THR A 56 24.62 -0.74 -0.29
C THR A 56 25.62 -0.61 -1.44
N CYS A 57 25.16 -0.21 -2.63
CA CYS A 57 26.00 -0.14 -3.83
C CYS A 57 26.52 1.27 -4.13
N SER A 58 25.92 2.32 -3.56
CA SER A 58 26.30 3.70 -3.85
C SER A 58 27.58 4.11 -3.10
N LYS A 59 28.57 4.65 -3.84
CA LYS A 59 29.84 5.14 -3.29
C LYS A 59 29.89 6.66 -3.13
N GLU A 60 28.86 7.35 -3.61
CA GLU A 60 28.77 8.82 -3.66
C GLU A 60 27.79 9.33 -2.59
N GLN A 61 27.90 10.62 -2.24
CA GLN A 61 26.96 11.28 -1.33
C GLN A 61 25.58 11.29 -1.97
N ARG A 62 24.68 10.49 -1.40
CA ARG A 62 23.26 10.47 -1.76
C ARG A 62 22.51 11.57 -1.02
N TYR A 63 21.54 12.16 -1.69
CA TYR A 63 20.64 13.14 -1.10
C TYR A 63 19.23 12.56 -0.93
N ILE A 64 18.44 13.18 -0.05
CA ILE A 64 17.03 12.80 0.18
C ILE A 64 16.25 12.97 -1.13
N ASP A 65 16.52 14.03 -1.89
CA ASP A 65 15.88 14.31 -3.19
C ASP A 65 16.02 13.14 -4.18
N GLU A 66 17.18 12.47 -4.24
CA GLU A 66 17.37 11.31 -5.13
C GLU A 66 16.59 10.07 -4.68
N MET A 67 16.33 9.95 -3.38
CA MET A 67 15.46 8.90 -2.87
C MET A 67 14.00 9.22 -3.15
N GLU A 68 13.61 10.48 -2.98
CA GLU A 68 12.25 10.95 -3.31
C GLU A 68 11.94 10.69 -4.79
N ASP A 69 12.82 11.12 -5.69
CA ASP A 69 12.71 10.87 -7.13
C ASP A 69 12.60 9.37 -7.43
N LEU A 70 13.39 8.52 -6.74
CA LEU A 70 13.32 7.06 -6.92
C LEU A 70 11.97 6.49 -6.49
N LEU A 71 11.47 6.88 -5.31
CA LEU A 71 10.20 6.39 -4.78
C LEU A 71 9.02 6.87 -5.63
N GLU A 72 9.03 8.14 -6.06
CA GLU A 72 8.00 8.73 -6.90
C GLU A 72 7.99 8.06 -8.28
N GLN A 73 9.14 7.98 -8.94
CA GLN A 73 9.26 7.31 -10.24
C GLN A 73 8.79 5.86 -10.16
N PHE A 74 9.14 5.15 -9.07
CA PHE A 74 8.68 3.79 -8.88
C PHE A 74 7.14 3.70 -8.81
N MET A 75 6.50 4.60 -8.07
CA MET A 75 5.04 4.61 -7.91
C MET A 75 4.33 4.98 -9.22
N VAL A 76 4.87 5.91 -10.00
CA VAL A 76 4.32 6.28 -11.31
C VAL A 76 4.50 5.15 -12.32
N GLU A 77 5.69 4.57 -12.46
CA GLU A 77 5.96 3.54 -13.46
C GLU A 77 5.30 2.19 -13.14
N ASN A 78 5.32 1.78 -11.87
CA ASN A 78 4.87 0.45 -11.49
C ASN A 78 3.41 0.40 -11.06
N PHE A 79 2.91 1.46 -10.42
CA PHE A 79 1.55 1.52 -9.90
C PHE A 79 0.67 2.55 -10.60
N HIS A 80 1.20 3.39 -11.49
CA HIS A 80 0.44 4.45 -12.17
C HIS A 80 -0.22 5.43 -11.18
N VAL A 81 0.48 5.72 -10.07
CA VAL A 81 0.03 6.64 -9.02
C VAL A 81 0.98 7.82 -8.93
N GLU A 82 0.44 9.02 -9.03
CA GLU A 82 1.11 10.26 -8.64
C GLU A 82 0.78 10.56 -7.18
N ILE A 83 1.81 10.85 -6.37
CA ILE A 83 1.68 11.03 -4.92
C ILE A 83 2.01 12.48 -4.58
N GLU A 84 0.99 13.30 -4.32
CA GLU A 84 1.13 14.73 -4.01
C GLU A 84 0.88 15.05 -2.52
N ASP A 85 0.80 14.04 -1.65
CA ASP A 85 0.51 14.23 -0.22
C ASP A 85 1.76 14.53 0.63
N GLY A 86 2.95 14.55 0.02
CA GLY A 86 4.23 14.74 0.69
C GLY A 86 4.73 13.49 1.44
N SER A 87 4.03 12.36 1.35
CA SER A 87 4.45 11.12 2.01
C SER A 87 5.74 10.55 1.42
N VAL A 88 6.02 10.80 0.13
CA VAL A 88 7.26 10.38 -0.54
C VAL A 88 8.48 10.95 0.18
N PHE A 89 8.45 12.25 0.48
CA PHE A 89 9.49 12.93 1.22
C PHE A 89 9.63 12.39 2.65
N GLU A 90 8.52 12.23 3.37
CA GLU A 90 8.52 11.69 4.74
C GLU A 90 9.14 10.28 4.79
N VAL A 91 8.73 9.39 3.88
CA VAL A 91 9.29 8.04 3.81
C VAL A 91 10.78 8.07 3.44
N SER A 92 11.19 8.96 2.53
CA SER A 92 12.60 9.16 2.18
C SER A 92 13.43 9.57 3.40
N GLU A 93 12.96 10.54 4.18
CA GLU A 93 13.63 10.99 5.41
C GLU A 93 13.75 9.83 6.42
N GLN A 94 12.67 9.06 6.63
CA GLN A 94 12.70 7.90 7.52
C GLN A 94 13.74 6.85 7.09
N LEU A 95 13.86 6.57 5.79
CA LEU A 95 14.85 5.64 5.26
C LEU A 95 16.29 6.11 5.55
N PHE A 96 16.55 7.42 5.45
CA PHE A 96 17.85 8.01 5.77
C PHE A 96 18.17 7.93 7.27
N ILE A 97 17.19 8.18 8.15
CA ILE A 97 17.37 8.06 9.61
C ILE A 97 17.71 6.62 9.99
N VAL A 98 16.98 5.64 9.44
CA VAL A 98 17.24 4.22 9.67
C VAL A 98 18.65 3.85 9.22
N HIS A 99 19.08 4.36 8.08
CA HIS A 99 20.42 4.16 7.58
C HIS A 99 21.49 4.79 8.49
N GLU A 100 21.30 6.04 8.93
CA GLU A 100 22.23 6.74 9.81
C GLU A 100 22.40 6.01 11.16
N GLU A 101 21.29 5.59 11.77
CA GLU A 101 21.32 4.81 13.01
C GLU A 101 22.02 3.45 12.82
N CYS A 102 21.88 2.82 11.65
CA CYS A 102 22.60 1.60 11.29
C CYS A 102 24.12 1.83 11.18
N VAL A 103 24.56 2.98 10.66
CA VAL A 103 25.98 3.35 10.59
C VAL A 103 26.53 3.71 11.96
N ASN A 104 25.73 4.35 12.80
CA ASN A 104 26.10 4.71 14.18
C ASN A 104 26.13 3.48 15.12
N GLY A 105 25.58 2.34 14.70
CA GLY A 105 25.48 1.13 15.51
C GLY A 105 24.33 1.15 16.53
N ASN A 106 23.38 2.07 16.38
CA ASN A 106 22.24 2.27 17.26
C ASN A 106 21.06 1.37 16.86
N PHE A 107 21.30 0.06 16.80
CA PHE A 107 20.30 -0.91 16.34
C PHE A 107 19.04 -0.97 17.21
N GLU A 108 19.16 -0.60 18.49
CA GLU A 108 18.02 -0.57 19.41
C GLU A 108 17.03 0.55 19.07
N ASN A 109 17.54 1.69 18.60
CA ASN A 109 16.69 2.82 18.19
C ASN A 109 15.88 2.45 16.95
N VAL A 110 16.54 1.87 15.94
CA VAL A 110 15.88 1.35 14.74
C VAL A 110 14.76 0.37 15.11
N LYS A 111 15.03 -0.60 16.00
CA LYS A 111 14.00 -1.52 16.49
C LYS A 111 12.87 -0.81 17.24
N GLN A 112 13.19 0.16 18.09
CA GLN A 112 12.21 0.91 18.86
C GLN A 112 11.31 1.78 17.97
N MET A 113 11.85 2.41 16.93
CA MET A 113 11.09 3.17 15.94
C MET A 113 10.01 2.28 15.32
N PHE A 114 10.36 1.07 14.88
CA PHE A 114 9.37 0.16 14.30
C PHE A 114 8.43 -0.49 15.32
N ALA A 115 8.92 -0.78 16.53
CA ALA A 115 8.11 -1.35 17.61
C ALA A 115 7.03 -0.37 18.10
N THR A 116 7.40 0.90 18.30
CA THR A 116 6.45 1.95 18.71
C THR A 116 5.46 2.29 17.61
N ALA A 117 5.91 2.24 16.35
CA ALA A 117 5.05 2.47 15.22
C ALA A 117 4.00 1.33 15.08
N SER A 118 4.34 0.07 15.38
CA SER A 118 3.38 -1.05 15.43
C SER A 118 2.28 -0.87 16.50
N GLY A 119 2.55 -0.08 17.56
CA GLY A 119 1.59 0.23 18.63
C GLY A 119 0.65 1.42 18.35
N SER A 120 0.86 2.20 17.27
CA SER A 120 0.08 3.40 16.98
C SER A 120 -1.25 3.13 16.23
N GLY A 121 -1.76 1.89 16.32
CA GLY A 121 -3.13 1.52 15.92
C GLY A 121 -4.11 1.42 17.10
N ALA A 122 -3.67 1.71 18.32
CA ALA A 122 -4.50 1.67 19.52
C ALA A 122 -4.34 2.97 20.32
N ALA A 123 -4.81 4.08 19.77
CA ALA A 123 -5.22 5.22 20.58
C ALA A 123 -6.46 4.79 21.39
N LYS A 124 -6.15 4.07 22.48
CA LYS A 124 -7.00 3.73 23.61
C LYS A 124 -7.79 4.97 24.01
N SER A 125 -9.06 5.01 23.62
CA SER A 125 -10.04 5.98 24.10
C SER A 125 -9.96 5.99 25.62
N LYS A 126 -9.35 7.04 26.18
CA LYS A 126 -9.36 7.25 27.63
C LYS A 126 -10.80 7.54 28.01
N GLU A 127 -11.43 6.53 28.62
CA GLU A 127 -12.60 6.68 29.46
C GLU A 127 -12.37 7.84 30.44
N LEU A 128 -13.31 8.79 30.44
CA LEU A 128 -13.42 9.84 31.44
C LEU A 128 -14.41 9.35 32.52
N PRO A 129 -14.01 9.23 33.80
CA PRO A 129 -14.92 8.86 34.88
C PRO A 129 -15.78 10.04 35.35
N THR A 130 -17.09 9.80 35.36
CA THR A 130 -18.10 10.12 36.40
C THR A 130 -18.18 11.52 37.01
N GLN A 131 -19.38 12.11 36.95
CA GLN A 131 -19.99 12.69 38.14
C GLN A 131 -21.50 12.40 38.21
N GLU A 132 -21.92 12.09 39.43
CA GLU A 132 -23.11 11.40 39.91
C GLU A 132 -24.42 12.22 39.84
N GLY A 133 -25.54 11.50 39.78
CA GLY A 133 -26.90 12.05 39.88
C GLY A 133 -27.97 10.96 39.96
N GLU A 134 -28.07 10.33 41.14
CA GLU A 134 -29.29 9.80 41.79
C GLU A 134 -30.17 8.70 41.11
N ASN A 135 -30.26 7.57 41.83
CA ASN A 135 -31.10 6.35 41.75
C ASN A 135 -32.65 6.65 41.82
N PRO A 136 -33.63 5.70 41.67
CA PRO A 136 -33.58 4.28 42.07
C PRO A 136 -34.46 3.32 41.17
N PRO A 137 -34.90 2.09 41.58
CA PRO A 137 -34.67 0.87 40.79
C PRO A 137 -35.95 0.15 40.32
N ALA A 138 -35.88 -0.68 39.27
CA ALA A 138 -36.84 -1.78 39.08
C ALA A 138 -36.25 -2.88 38.18
N LEU A 139 -35.95 -4.05 38.75
CA LEU A 139 -36.73 -5.29 38.60
C LEU A 139 -36.56 -6.02 37.25
N SER A 140 -35.98 -7.22 37.36
CA SER A 140 -36.45 -8.47 36.76
C SER A 140 -36.25 -8.72 35.26
N GLY A 141 -35.80 -9.94 34.96
CA GLY A 141 -36.05 -10.63 33.69
C GLY A 141 -34.76 -11.11 33.04
N ALA A 142 -34.26 -12.29 33.43
CA ALA A 142 -34.59 -13.57 32.79
C ALA A 142 -33.91 -13.74 31.42
N SER A 143 -33.12 -14.82 31.33
CA SER A 143 -32.50 -15.36 30.11
C SER A 143 -33.49 -15.50 28.95
N SER A 144 -33.02 -15.38 27.72
CA SER A 144 -33.34 -16.38 26.68
C SER A 144 -32.42 -16.27 25.48
N SER A 145 -31.97 -17.44 25.06
CA SER A 145 -31.45 -17.76 23.72
C SER A 145 -32.33 -17.21 22.61
N GLY A 146 -31.67 -16.90 21.49
CA GLY A 146 -32.25 -16.75 20.16
C GLY A 146 -31.27 -17.36 19.16
N GLU A 147 -31.42 -18.66 18.95
CA GLU A 147 -31.06 -19.32 17.70
C GLU A 147 -32.00 -18.79 16.63
N ASP A 148 -31.48 -18.31 15.51
CA ASP A 148 -32.23 -18.35 14.25
C ASP A 148 -31.24 -18.68 13.12
N ASP A 149 -31.71 -19.67 12.39
CA ASP A 149 -31.16 -20.43 11.28
C ASP A 149 -31.73 -19.80 10.01
N ASP A 150 -30.89 -19.59 8.99
CA ASP A 150 -31.37 -19.40 7.62
C ASP A 150 -30.48 -20.24 6.69
N GLU A 151 -31.08 -21.35 6.28
CA GLU A 151 -30.66 -22.29 5.25
C GLU A 151 -30.50 -21.62 3.88
N MET A 152 -29.70 -22.25 3.01
CA MET A 152 -30.08 -22.82 1.69
C MET A 152 -29.10 -22.55 0.53
N GLU A 153 -28.51 -23.68 0.06
CA GLU A 153 -28.22 -24.11 -1.33
C GLU A 153 -27.24 -23.24 -2.17
N ASP A 154 -26.30 -23.72 -2.99
CA ASP A 154 -26.22 -24.88 -3.90
C ASP A 154 -24.80 -24.94 -4.51
N MET A 155 -24.52 -26.03 -5.23
CA MET A 155 -23.49 -26.26 -6.27
C MET A 155 -22.21 -27.00 -5.86
N GLU A 156 -22.36 -28.32 -5.93
CA GLU A 156 -21.37 -29.30 -6.35
C GLU A 156 -20.48 -28.83 -7.53
N ASP A 157 -19.16 -28.78 -7.33
CA ASP A 157 -18.20 -28.70 -8.44
C ASP A 157 -17.28 -29.94 -8.34
N ASP A 158 -17.54 -30.87 -9.24
CA ASP A 158 -16.83 -32.13 -9.43
C ASP A 158 -15.49 -31.85 -10.14
N ILE A 159 -14.40 -31.71 -9.39
CA ILE A 159 -13.05 -31.60 -9.97
C ILE A 159 -12.19 -32.79 -9.53
N LEU A 160 -12.04 -33.68 -10.49
CA LEU A 160 -11.24 -34.90 -10.53
C LEU A 160 -9.75 -34.65 -10.22
N PRO A 161 -9.03 -35.63 -9.64
CA PRO A 161 -7.69 -35.45 -9.09
C PRO A 161 -6.55 -35.44 -10.13
N ALA A 162 -5.46 -34.80 -9.70
CA ALA A 162 -4.21 -34.55 -10.40
C ALA A 162 -3.54 -35.73 -11.11
N SER A 163 -2.84 -35.44 -12.21
CA SER A 163 -1.57 -36.06 -12.58
C SER A 163 -0.80 -35.22 -13.60
N ALA A 164 0.38 -34.74 -13.21
CA ALA A 164 1.49 -34.39 -14.11
C ALA A 164 2.18 -35.69 -14.62
N PRO A 165 3.25 -35.71 -15.46
CA PRO A 165 4.03 -34.62 -16.06
C PRO A 165 4.36 -34.82 -17.56
N SER A 166 5.08 -33.86 -18.18
CA SER A 166 6.33 -34.08 -18.97
C SER A 166 6.48 -33.26 -20.26
N ALA A 167 7.63 -32.58 -20.32
CA ALA A 167 8.55 -32.37 -21.45
C ALA A 167 8.16 -31.57 -22.72
N ALA A 168 8.84 -30.42 -22.83
CA ALA A 168 9.62 -29.92 -23.98
C ALA A 168 8.98 -29.83 -25.38
N SER A 169 8.95 -28.61 -25.96
CA SER A 169 9.76 -28.24 -27.15
C SER A 169 9.30 -26.92 -27.79
N SER A 170 10.22 -25.94 -27.81
CA SER A 170 10.52 -24.98 -28.88
C SER A 170 9.40 -24.40 -29.76
N ARG A 171 9.09 -23.10 -29.63
CA ARG A 171 9.02 -22.16 -30.78
C ARG A 171 8.83 -20.70 -30.37
N ALA A 172 9.58 -19.82 -31.04
CA ALA A 172 9.67 -18.36 -30.86
C ALA A 172 8.34 -17.59 -30.97
N PRO A 173 8.19 -16.42 -30.32
CA PRO A 173 7.10 -15.51 -30.62
C PRO A 173 7.40 -14.70 -31.90
N LYS A 174 6.47 -14.80 -32.86
CA LYS A 174 6.40 -13.92 -34.02
C LYS A 174 5.89 -12.56 -33.56
N VAL A 175 6.65 -11.52 -33.92
CA VAL A 175 6.23 -10.12 -33.98
C VAL A 175 4.89 -10.03 -34.73
N VAL A 176 3.86 -9.56 -34.05
CA VAL A 176 2.64 -9.03 -34.67
C VAL A 176 2.64 -7.54 -34.38
N GLN A 177 3.14 -6.80 -35.37
CA GLN A 177 2.85 -5.38 -35.53
C GLN A 177 1.37 -5.27 -35.90
N SER A 178 0.58 -4.61 -35.05
CA SER A 178 -0.73 -4.10 -35.43
C SER A 178 -0.77 -2.59 -35.15
N ASN A 179 -0.31 -1.86 -36.17
CA ASN A 179 -0.88 -0.62 -36.69
C ASN A 179 -1.90 0.13 -35.80
N LEU A 180 -1.35 1.05 -35.00
CA LEU A 180 -2.03 2.22 -34.46
C LEU A 180 -2.60 3.05 -35.63
N THR A 181 -3.93 3.19 -35.69
CA THR A 181 -4.59 4.18 -36.55
C THR A 181 -4.84 5.44 -35.75
N GLN A 182 -4.45 6.58 -36.32
CA GLN A 182 -4.35 7.88 -35.67
C GLN A 182 -5.63 8.71 -35.92
N GLU A 183 -6.79 8.20 -35.51
CA GLU A 183 -8.07 8.90 -35.75
C GLU A 183 -9.05 8.97 -34.55
N GLU A 184 -8.69 8.51 -33.36
CA GLU A 184 -9.53 8.72 -32.14
C GLU A 184 -8.92 9.76 -31.18
N MET A 185 -8.44 10.87 -31.75
CA MET A 185 -8.13 12.10 -31.02
C MET A 185 -9.04 13.21 -31.51
N ALA A 186 -10.33 13.16 -31.16
CA ALA A 186 -11.23 14.31 -31.28
C ALA A 186 -12.48 14.12 -30.41
N ASP A 187 -12.74 15.12 -29.57
CA ASP A 187 -14.08 15.51 -29.11
C ASP A 187 -14.86 14.54 -28.22
N GLY A 188 -14.35 14.33 -27.00
CA GLY A 188 -15.00 13.62 -25.91
C GLY A 188 -15.58 14.51 -24.79
N TRP A 189 -16.04 15.74 -25.07
CA TRP A 189 -16.79 16.53 -24.10
C TRP A 189 -18.12 17.03 -24.71
N GLN A 190 -19.21 16.35 -24.39
CA GLN A 190 -20.57 16.81 -24.68
C GLN A 190 -21.00 17.87 -23.65
N GLU A 191 -21.33 19.07 -24.14
CA GLU A 191 -21.81 20.19 -23.34
C GLU A 191 -23.25 19.98 -22.86
N ALA A 192 -23.49 20.08 -21.55
CA ALA A 192 -24.80 19.86 -20.95
C ALA A 192 -25.80 20.99 -21.27
N PRO A 193 -27.05 20.70 -21.71
CA PRO A 193 -28.01 21.75 -22.04
C PRO A 193 -28.49 22.50 -20.78
N ALA A 194 -28.33 23.81 -20.78
CA ALA A 194 -28.80 24.71 -19.72
C ALA A 194 -30.35 24.67 -19.62
N ARG A 195 -30.87 24.22 -18.47
CA ARG A 195 -32.31 24.15 -18.19
C ARG A 195 -32.87 25.57 -18.00
N THR A 196 -33.49 26.13 -19.04
CA THR A 196 -34.22 27.40 -18.92
C THR A 196 -35.52 27.22 -18.12
N ARG A 197 -35.66 27.96 -17.02
CA ARG A 197 -36.89 28.02 -16.22
C ARG A 197 -37.90 28.91 -16.94
N ARG A 198 -38.84 28.32 -17.69
CA ARG A 198 -40.04 29.03 -18.16
C ARG A 198 -40.95 29.34 -16.97
N ARG A 199 -41.06 30.62 -16.60
CA ARG A 199 -42.14 31.13 -15.75
C ARG A 199 -43.40 31.22 -16.61
N SER A 200 -44.38 30.35 -16.33
CA SER A 200 -45.72 30.45 -16.92
C SER A 200 -46.44 31.67 -16.33
N ALA A 201 -46.77 32.65 -17.17
CA ALA A 201 -47.71 33.72 -16.84
C ALA A 201 -49.13 33.20 -17.08
N ALA A 202 -49.96 33.25 -16.04
CA ALA A 202 -51.38 32.96 -16.14
C ALA A 202 -52.14 34.22 -16.59
N ARG A 203 -53.04 34.07 -17.57
CA ARG A 203 -54.16 34.99 -17.77
C ARG A 203 -55.27 34.34 -18.58
#